data_AF-A0A2N2L8Y3-F1
#
_entry.id   AF-A0A2N2L8Y3-F1
#
_cell.length_a   1.000
_cell.length_b   1.000
_cell.length_c   1.000
_cell.angle_alpha   90.00
_cell.angle_beta   90.00
_cell.angle_gamma   90.00
#
_symmetry.space_group_name_H-M   'P 1'
#
loop_
_entity.id
_entity.type
_entity.pdbx_description
1 polymer ?
#
loop_
_entity_poly.entity_id
_entity_poly.type
_entity_poly.pdbx_seq_one_letter_code
_entity_poly.pdbx_strand_id
1 'polypeptide(L)' 'MLTLSDHILDITENSIRAGAKLIEISIDENSENDLLTIEIKDDGHGMNPDAVQKVVDPFYTTKTVRR' A
#
# COMPACT_ATOMS: atom_id res chain seq x y z
N MET A 1 5.05 -18.10 -6.41
CA MET A 1 3.87 -17.52 -7.10
C MET A 1 3.32 -16.49 -6.16
N LEU A 2 3.43 -15.21 -6.49
CA LEU A 2 2.81 -14.16 -5.68
C LEU A 2 1.32 -14.15 -5.97
N THR A 3 0.53 -13.95 -4.93
CA THR A 3 -0.92 -13.84 -4.96
C THR A 3 -1.33 -12.40 -4.69
N LEU A 4 -2.59 -12.05 -4.96
CA LEU A 4 -3.14 -10.74 -4.57
C LEU A 4 -3.01 -10.51 -3.05
N SER A 5 -3.15 -11.57 -2.26
CA SER A 5 -2.99 -11.53 -0.80
C SER A 5 -1.58 -11.11 -0.38
N ASP A 6 -0.54 -11.55 -1.09
CA ASP A 6 0.85 -11.16 -0.81
C ASP A 6 1.07 -9.65 -1.04
N HIS A 7 0.51 -9.13 -2.14
CA HIS A 7 0.58 -7.70 -2.45
C HIS A 7 -0.21 -6.84 -1.44
N ILE A 8 -1.39 -7.30 -1.03
CA ILE A 8 -2.19 -6.63 0.02
C ILE A 8 -1.41 -6.61 1.33
N LEU A 9 -0.77 -7.73 1.71
CA LEU A 9 0.03 -7.82 2.92
C LEU A 9 1.19 -6.83 2.90
N ASP A 10 1.94 -6.76 1.79
CA ASP A 10 3.07 -5.85 1.65
C ASP A 10 2.68 -4.37 1.82
N ILE A 11 1.54 -3.96 1.25
CA ILE A 11 1.02 -2.59 1.40
C ILE A 11 0.53 -2.35 2.83
N THR A 12 -0.21 -3.31 3.40
CA THR A 12 -0.69 -3.26 4.79
C THR A 12 0.47 -3.12 5.78
N GLU A 13 1.60 -3.80 5.55
CA GLU A 13 2.79 -3.63 6.37
C GLU A 13 3.36 -2.19 6.30
N ASN A 14 3.25 -1.50 5.17
CA ASN A 14 3.68 -0.11 5.08
C ASN A 14 2.79 0.78 5.96
N SER A 15 1.49 0.56 5.98
CA SER A 15 0.55 1.26 6.88
C SER A 15 0.87 0.99 8.36
N ILE A 16 1.18 -0.26 8.74
CA ILE A 16 1.61 -0.59 10.12
C ILE A 16 2.89 0.16 10.49
N ARG A 17 3.88 0.20 9.58
CA ARG A 17 5.13 0.96 9.79
C ARG A 17 4.88 2.46 9.93
N ALA A 18 3.86 2.98 9.25
CA ALA A 18 3.42 4.37 9.37
C ALA A 18 2.68 4.67 10.68
N GLY A 19 2.50 3.67 11.55
CA GLY A 19 1.85 3.81 12.85
C GLY A 19 0.32 3.86 12.77
N ALA A 20 -0.28 3.38 11.69
CA ALA A 20 -1.72 3.30 11.53
C ALA A 20 -2.36 2.45 12.64
N LYS A 21 -3.49 2.92 13.17
CA LYS A 21 -4.34 2.20 14.13
C LYS A 21 -5.55 1.59 13.46
N LEU A 22 -5.98 2.17 12.35
CA LEU A 22 -7.06 1.68 11.51
C LEU A 22 -6.54 1.52 10.09
N ILE A 23 -6.74 0.33 9.54
CA ILE A 23 -6.46 0.02 8.15
C ILE A 23 -7.75 -0.57 7.58
N GLU A 24 -8.33 0.11 6.60
CA GLU A 24 -9.52 -0.30 5.87
C GLU A 24 -9.07 -0.91 4.54
N ILE A 25 -9.51 -2.13 4.24
CA ILE A 25 -9.25 -2.80 2.96
C ILE A 25 -10.60 -3.06 2.31
N SER A 26 -10.81 -2.52 1.11
CA SER A 26 -12.01 -2.75 0.32
C SER A 26 -11.66 -3.38 -1.02
N ILE A 27 -12.54 -4.26 -1.49
CA ILE A 27 -12.43 -4.94 -2.78
C ILE A 27 -13.75 -4.71 -3.49
N ASP A 28 -13.67 -4.07 -4.66
CA ASP A 28 -14.82 -3.75 -5.50
C ASP A 28 -14.64 -4.44 -6.86
N GLU A 29 -15.56 -5.33 -7.19
CA GLU A 29 -15.60 -6.02 -8.47
C GLU A 29 -16.68 -5.40 -9.34
N ASN A 30 -16.26 -4.81 -10.47
CA ASN A 30 -17.12 -4.28 -11.49
C ASN A 30 -17.06 -5.17 -12.72
N SER A 31 -17.92 -6.19 -12.76
CA SER A 31 -17.98 -7.15 -13.86
C SER A 31 -18.45 -6.54 -15.18
N GLU A 32 -19.15 -5.41 -15.18
CA GLU A 32 -19.55 -4.71 -16.42
C GLU A 32 -18.35 -4.12 -17.15
N ASN A 33 -17.35 -3.64 -16.41
CA ASN A 33 -16.14 -3.05 -16.96
C ASN A 33 -14.92 -3.99 -16.92
N ASP A 34 -15.08 -5.22 -16.45
CA ASP A 34 -14.00 -6.19 -16.22
C ASP A 34 -12.89 -5.63 -15.33
N LEU A 35 -13.28 -4.94 -14.24
CA LEU A 35 -12.36 -4.28 -13.30
C LEU A 35 -12.50 -4.85 -11.90
N LEU A 36 -11.36 -5.16 -11.28
CA LEU A 36 -11.25 -5.46 -9.86
C LEU A 36 -10.40 -4.38 -9.20
N THR A 37 -11.01 -3.61 -8.31
CA THR A 37 -10.34 -2.53 -7.56
C THR A 37 -10.08 -3.00 -6.14
N ILE A 38 -8.83 -2.83 -5.69
CA ILE A 38 -8.43 -3.07 -4.30
C ILE A 38 -7.96 -1.74 -3.74
N GLU A 39 -8.64 -1.26 -2.70
CA GLU A 39 -8.28 -0.04 -1.99
C GLU A 39 -7.80 -0.38 -0.59
N ILE A 40 -6.66 0.20 -0.19
CA ILE A 40 -6.09 0.08 1.15
C ILE A 40 -5.94 1.51 1.68
N LYS A 41 -6.64 1.81 2.76
CA LYS A 41 -6.68 3.12 3.39
C LYS A 41 -6.24 3.01 4.83
N ASP A 42 -5.36 3.90 5.27
CA ASP A 42 -4.86 3.92 6.64
C ASP A 42 -4.87 5.33 7.26
N ASP A 43 -4.80 5.37 8.58
CA ASP A 43 -4.71 6.60 9.40
C ASP A 43 -3.28 6.86 9.91
N GLY A 44 -2.27 6.33 9.23
CA GLY A 44 -0.86 6.52 9.57
C GLY A 44 -0.38 7.95 9.35
N HIS A 45 0.91 8.20 9.65
CA HIS A 45 1.49 9.54 9.53
C HIS A 45 1.62 10.06 8.07
N GLY A 46 1.23 9.26 7.08
CA GLY A 46 1.28 9.61 5.66
C GLY A 46 2.69 9.82 5.10
N MET A 47 2.77 10.43 3.93
CA MET A 47 4.01 10.72 3.22
C MET A 47 4.16 12.23 3.00
N ASN A 48 5.38 12.74 3.08
CA ASN A 48 5.65 14.12 2.68
C ASN A 48 5.57 14.26 1.14
N PRO A 49 5.42 15.48 0.59
CA PRO A 49 5.22 15.68 -0.85
C PRO A 49 6.30 15.05 -1.74
N ASP A 50 7.56 15.11 -1.31
CA ASP A 50 8.68 14.52 -2.04
C ASP A 50 8.61 12.98 -2.08
N ALA A 51 8.18 12.35 -0.98
CA ALA A 51 7.99 10.91 -0.90
C ALA A 51 6.79 10.45 -1.73
N VAL A 52 5.69 11.23 -1.77
CA VAL A 52 4.51 10.93 -2.61
C VAL A 52 4.89 10.82 -4.09
N GLN A 53 5.81 11.66 -4.57
CA GLN A 53 6.28 11.58 -5.96
C GLN A 53 7.18 10.37 -6.23
N LYS A 54 7.92 9.92 -5.21
CA LYS A 54 8.91 8.85 -5.34
C LYS A 54 8.37 7.47 -4.98
N VAL A 55 7.22 7.37 -4.31
CA VAL A 55 6.68 6.08 -3.83
C VAL A 55 6.37 5.09 -4.97
N VAL A 56 6.14 5.61 -6.19
CA VAL A 56 5.93 4.80 -7.39
C VAL A 56 7.23 4.32 -8.05
N ASP A 57 8.40 4.80 -7.58
CA ASP A 57 9.71 4.35 -8.05
C ASP A 57 10.05 3.00 -7.39
N PRO A 58 10.27 1.92 -8.18
CA PRO A 58 10.58 0.59 -7.64
C PRO A 58 11.91 0.53 -6.85
N PHE A 59 12.78 1.54 -6.95
CA PHE A 59 14.06 1.60 -6.23
C PHE A 59 14.06 2.55 -5.03
N TYR A 60 12.94 3.25 -4.76
CA TYR A 60 12.83 4.15 -3.64
C TYR A 60 12.29 3.43 -2.39
N THR A 61 12.98 3.60 -1.26
CA THR A 61 12.49 3.13 0.04
C THR A 61 13.00 3.98 1.19
N THR A 62 12.16 4.15 2.21
CA THR A 62 12.56 4.71 3.52
C THR A 62 12.97 3.62 4.51
N LYS A 63 12.81 2.34 4.14
CA LYS A 63 13.16 1.19 4.98
C LYS A 63 14.68 1.09 5.09
N THR A 64 15.20 1.13 6.31
CA THR A 64 16.64 0.93 6.56
C THR A 64 16.88 -0.54 6.90
N VAL A 65 16.98 -1.41 5.90
CA VAL A 65 17.29 -2.82 6.09
C VAL A 65 18.75 -3.03 5.71
N ARG A 66 19.63 -3.25 6.70
CA ARG A 66 21.09 -3.54 6.58
C ARG A 66 21.82 -2.81 5.43
N ARG A 67 22.47 -1.68 5.75
CA ARG A 67 23.45 -1.02 4.87
C ARG A 67 24.76 -1.80 4.79
#